data_AF-A0A2S5CLP7-F1
#
_entry.id   AF-A0A2S5CLP7-F1
#
_cell.length_a   1.000
_cell.length_b   1.000
_cell.length_c   1.000
_cell.angle_alpha   90.00
_cell.angle_beta   90.00
_cell.angle_gamma   90.00
#
_symmetry.space_group_name_H-M   'P 1'
#
loop_
_entity.id
_entity.type
_entity.pdbx_description
1 polymer ?
#
loop_
_entity_poly.entity_id
_entity_poly.type
_entity_poly.pdbx_seq_one_letter_code
_entity_poly.pdbx_strand_id
1 'polypeptide(L)'
;MSQIEAYSLGVKVAFWCLWLLCAVFLLPFAYVMIYMICASLMPIGIKSAFAINWPIGSWPLFLILAEIIILFRSASQFLNKAKPASLLIKNMALTAFGAPFIAFGGCIIAG
;
A
#
# COMPACT_ATOMS: atom_id res chain seq x y z
N MET A 1 -17.71 6.46 -28.13
CA MET A 1 -17.35 7.36 -27.00
C MET A 1 -18.01 6.81 -25.75
N SER A 2 -17.25 6.21 -24.83
CA SER A 2 -17.83 5.65 -23.60
C SER A 2 -18.38 6.79 -22.76
N GLN A 3 -19.68 6.74 -22.47
CA GLN A 3 -20.37 7.69 -21.60
C GLN A 3 -19.61 7.79 -20.27
N ILE A 4 -19.00 8.94 -20.03
CA ILE A 4 -18.36 9.26 -18.76
C ILE A 4 -19.52 9.53 -17.80
N GLU A 5 -20.02 8.47 -17.15
CA GLU A 5 -21.03 8.61 -16.12
C GLU A 5 -20.52 9.59 -15.06
N ALA A 6 -21.27 10.67 -14.85
CA ALA A 6 -21.03 11.54 -13.72
C ALA A 6 -21.21 10.70 -12.45
N TYR A 7 -20.13 10.40 -11.74
CA TYR A 7 -20.21 9.63 -10.50
C TYR A 7 -21.22 10.27 -9.54
N SER A 8 -22.20 9.48 -9.13
CA SER A 8 -23.11 9.86 -8.05
C SER A 8 -22.32 10.24 -6.80
N LEU A 9 -22.86 11.18 -6.03
CA LEU A 9 -22.24 11.69 -4.81
C LEU A 9 -21.92 10.54 -3.83
N GLY A 10 -22.80 9.53 -3.75
CA GLY A 10 -22.57 8.33 -2.94
C GLY A 10 -21.34 7.51 -3.37
N VAL A 11 -21.10 7.39 -4.68
CA VAL A 11 -19.94 6.65 -5.23
C VAL A 11 -18.64 7.40 -4.92
N LYS A 12 -18.66 8.73 -4.98
CA LYS A 12 -17.52 9.57 -4.59
C LYS A 12 -17.18 9.40 -3.11
N VAL A 13 -18.19 9.46 -2.24
CA VAL A 13 -17.98 9.28 -0.79
C VAL A 13 -17.45 7.88 -0.51
N ALA A 14 -18.07 6.84 -1.07
CA ALA A 14 -17.62 5.46 -0.89
C ALA A 14 -16.17 5.25 -1.36
N PHE A 15 -15.81 5.79 -2.52
CA PHE A 15 -14.44 5.72 -3.06
C PHE A 15 -13.43 6.37 -2.11
N TRP A 16 -13.68 7.59 -1.64
CA TRP A 16 -12.76 8.29 -0.74
C TRP A 16 -12.68 7.63 0.64
N CYS A 17 -13.78 7.09 1.17
CA CYS A 17 -13.76 6.30 2.40
C CYS A 17 -12.88 5.05 2.25
N LEU A 18 -13.04 4.30 1.16
CA LEU A 18 -12.19 3.14 0.86
C LEU A 18 -10.73 3.53 0.67
N TRP A 19 -10.46 4.61 -0.06
CA TRP A 19 -9.11 5.12 -0.28
C TRP A 19 -8.43 5.51 1.03
N LEU A 20 -9.14 6.24 1.91
CA LEU A 20 -8.63 6.61 3.24
C LEU A 20 -8.40 5.39 4.11
N LEU A 21 -9.30 4.41 4.08
CA LEU A 21 -9.15 3.17 4.84
C LEU A 21 -7.88 2.43 4.39
N CYS A 22 -7.65 2.28 3.09
CA CYS A 22 -6.41 1.71 2.57
C CYS A 22 -5.16 2.54 2.97
N ALA A 23 -5.23 3.86 2.92
CA ALA A 23 -4.11 4.72 3.34
C ALA A 23 -3.79 4.58 4.84
N VAL A 24 -4.82 4.45 5.69
CA VAL A 24 -4.65 4.22 7.14
C VAL A 24 -4.08 2.84 7.41
N PHE A 25 -4.46 1.81 6.64
CA PHE A 25 -3.85 0.47 6.75
C PHE A 25 -2.36 0.46 6.39
N LEU A 26 -1.91 1.42 5.57
CA LEU A 26 -0.52 1.57 5.15
C LEU A 26 0.36 2.23 6.23
N LEU A 27 -0.24 2.98 7.15
CA LEU A 27 0.42 3.77 8.19
C LEU A 27 1.26 2.91 9.18
N PRO A 28 0.77 1.77 9.69
CA PRO A 28 1.56 0.85 10.51
C PRO A 28 2.80 0.33 9.78
N PHE A 29 2.67 -0.02 8.50
CA PHE A 29 3.80 -0.49 7.68
C PHE A 29 4.83 0.61 7.47
N ALA A 30 4.38 1.83 7.14
CA ALA A 30 5.26 2.99 7.02
C ALA A 30 5.98 3.31 8.35
N TYR A 31 5.28 3.22 9.48
CA TYR A 31 5.85 3.44 10.81
C TYR A 31 6.95 2.42 11.14
N VAL A 32 6.69 1.14 10.94
CA VAL A 32 7.69 0.07 11.11
C VAL A 32 8.90 0.33 10.22
N MET A 33 8.68 0.76 8.98
CA MET A 33 9.75 1.02 8.03
C MET A 33 10.63 2.21 8.44
N ILE A 34 10.04 3.30 8.91
CA ILE A 34 10.78 4.46 9.46
C ILE A 34 11.61 4.04 10.65
N TYR A 35 11.04 3.24 11.56
CA TYR A 35 11.75 2.72 12.72
C TYR A 35 12.95 1.85 12.30
N MET A 36 12.80 1.00 11.29
CA MET A 36 13.89 0.20 10.72
C MET A 36 15.02 1.06 10.13
N ILE A 37 14.68 2.12 9.37
CA ILE A 37 15.68 3.05 8.81
C ILE A 37 16.43 3.76 9.93
N CYS A 38 15.72 4.29 10.93
CA CYS A 38 16.32 4.95 12.08
C CYS A 38 17.23 4.00 12.89
N ALA A 39 16.82 2.74 13.06
CA ALA A 39 17.65 1.72 13.73
C ALA A 39 18.91 1.37 12.92
N SER A 40 18.86 1.38 11.59
CA SER A 40 20.02 1.10 10.73
C SER A 40 21.12 2.18 10.80
N LEU A 41 20.73 3.42 11.14
CA LEU A 41 21.59 4.58 11.34
C LEU A 41 22.24 4.62 12.73
N MET A 42 21.86 3.71 13.65
CA MET A 42 22.47 3.64 14.98
C MET A 42 23.90 3.06 14.94
N PRO A 43 24.77 3.49 15.88
CA PRO A 43 26.17 3.09 15.93
C PRO A 43 26.36 1.57 16.08
N ILE A 44 27.44 1.07 15.47
CA ILE A 44 27.73 -0.33 15.14
C ILE A 44 27.68 -1.29 16.34
N GLY A 45 27.88 -0.82 17.57
CA GLY A 45 27.89 -1.64 18.79
C GLY A 45 26.54 -2.28 19.17
N ILE A 46 25.42 -1.79 18.64
CA ILE A 46 24.06 -2.29 18.95
C ILE A 46 23.51 -3.16 17.79
N LYS A 47 24.26 -3.30 16.68
CA LYS A 47 23.78 -3.95 15.45
C LYS A 47 23.62 -5.47 15.56
N SER A 48 24.30 -6.12 16.52
CA SER A 48 24.34 -7.59 16.63
C SER A 48 23.02 -8.23 17.06
N ALA A 49 22.13 -7.52 17.77
CA ALA A 49 20.81 -8.02 18.14
C ALA A 49 19.75 -7.86 17.03
N PHE A 50 19.96 -6.91 16.11
CA PHE A 50 18.98 -6.56 15.06
C PHE A 50 19.31 -7.21 13.70
N ALA A 51 20.57 -7.55 13.45
CA ALA A 51 21.05 -8.12 12.19
C ALA A 51 20.56 -9.56 11.90
N ILE A 52 19.96 -10.26 12.88
CA ILE A 52 19.48 -11.64 12.69
C ILE A 52 18.14 -11.68 11.91
N ASN A 53 17.43 -10.55 11.79
CA ASN A 53 16.18 -10.43 11.00
C ASN A 53 16.37 -9.61 9.70
N TRP A 54 17.61 -9.49 9.22
CA TRP A 54 17.98 -8.64 8.08
C TRP A 54 17.39 -9.01 6.69
N PRO A 55 17.01 -10.26 6.35
CA PRO A 55 16.55 -10.53 4.98
C PRO A 55 15.16 -9.94 4.66
N ILE A 56 14.48 -9.31 5.62
CA ILE A 56 13.11 -8.77 5.46
C ILE A 56 13.11 -7.28 5.04
N GLY A 57 14.25 -6.62 4.83
CA GLY A 57 14.29 -5.15 4.67
C GLY A 57 13.73 -4.59 3.34
N SER A 58 13.85 -5.31 2.23
CA SER A 58 13.50 -4.78 0.90
C SER A 58 12.08 -5.14 0.45
N TRP A 59 11.61 -6.35 0.76
CA TRP A 59 10.27 -6.83 0.38
C TRP A 59 9.10 -5.97 0.89
N PRO A 60 9.00 -5.63 2.20
CA PRO A 60 7.97 -4.74 2.69
C PRO A 60 8.10 -3.33 2.10
N LEU A 61 9.32 -2.88 1.80
CA LEU A 61 9.55 -1.59 1.15
C LEU A 61 8.99 -1.56 -0.29
N PHE A 62 9.19 -2.63 -1.07
CA PHE A 62 8.58 -2.79 -2.39
C PHE A 62 7.05 -2.84 -2.32
N LEU A 63 6.49 -3.50 -1.31
CA LEU A 63 5.04 -3.60 -1.13
C LEU A 63 4.42 -2.25 -0.76
N ILE A 64 5.01 -1.52 0.18
CA ILE A 64 4.57 -0.17 0.56
C ILE A 64 4.59 0.76 -0.66
N LEU A 65 5.68 0.73 -1.44
CA LEU A 65 5.78 1.52 -2.68
C LEU A 65 4.72 1.12 -3.70
N ALA A 66 4.50 -0.18 -3.91
CA ALA A 66 3.50 -0.68 -4.84
C ALA A 66 2.08 -0.24 -4.44
N GLU A 67 1.72 -0.37 -3.16
CA GLU A 67 0.41 0.06 -2.66
C GLU A 67 0.21 1.58 -2.78
N ILE A 68 1.23 2.39 -2.44
CA ILE A 68 1.17 3.86 -2.60
C ILE A 68 0.94 4.22 -4.08
N ILE A 69 1.68 3.60 -5.00
CA ILE A 69 1.52 3.85 -6.45
C ILE A 69 0.11 3.47 -6.90
N ILE A 70 -0.44 2.35 -6.43
CA ILE A 70 -1.79 1.90 -6.78
C ILE A 70 -2.85 2.87 -6.22
N LEU A 71 -2.70 3.32 -4.98
CA LEU A 71 -3.58 4.31 -4.35
C LEU A 71 -3.55 5.66 -5.09
N PHE A 72 -2.37 6.13 -5.47
CA PHE A 72 -2.24 7.40 -6.19
C PHE A 72 -2.79 7.30 -7.61
N ARG A 73 -2.50 6.19 -8.31
CA ARG A 73 -3.00 5.93 -9.66
C ARG A 73 -4.52 5.79 -9.69
N SER A 74 -5.10 5.12 -8.71
CA SER A 74 -6.56 4.98 -8.59
C SER A 74 -7.24 6.31 -8.27
N ALA A 75 -6.69 7.14 -7.39
CA ALA A 75 -7.18 8.50 -7.13
C ALA A 75 -7.13 9.37 -8.40
N SER A 76 -6.00 9.34 -9.12
CA SER A 76 -5.84 10.08 -10.39
C SER A 76 -6.83 9.60 -11.46
N GLN A 77 -7.03 8.29 -11.59
CA GLN A 77 -8.01 7.72 -12.54
C GLN A 77 -9.45 8.07 -12.18
N PHE A 78 -9.78 8.17 -10.89
CA PHE A 78 -11.08 8.60 -10.41
C PHE A 78 -11.34 10.08 -10.68
N LEU A 79 -10.35 10.95 -10.41
CA LEU A 79 -10.44 12.39 -10.68
C LEU A 79 -10.57 12.68 -12.19
N ASN A 80 -9.79 12.00 -13.01
CA ASN A 80 -9.82 12.14 -14.47
C ASN A 80 -11.01 11.40 -15.12
N LYS A 81 -11.86 10.73 -14.33
CA LYS A 81 -12.98 9.91 -14.80
C LYS A 81 -12.59 8.92 -15.90
N ALA A 82 -11.36 8.42 -15.85
CA ALA A 82 -10.77 7.61 -16.91
C ALA A 82 -11.32 6.17 -16.92
N LYS A 83 -11.91 5.70 -15.81
CA LYS A 83 -12.42 4.34 -15.64
C LYS A 83 -13.71 4.31 -14.81
N PRO A 84 -14.60 3.33 -15.00
CA PRO A 84 -15.77 3.17 -14.13
C PRO A 84 -15.36 2.92 -12.68
N ALA A 85 -16.11 3.49 -11.73
CA ALA A 85 -15.80 3.42 -10.30
C ALA A 85 -15.80 1.99 -9.76
N SER A 86 -16.66 1.12 -10.30
CA SER A 86 -16.72 -0.30 -9.94
C SER A 86 -15.39 -1.02 -10.18
N LEU A 87 -14.68 -0.69 -11.26
CA LEU A 87 -13.40 -1.28 -11.60
C LEU A 87 -12.28 -0.74 -10.69
N LEU A 88 -12.34 0.55 -10.33
CA LEU A 88 -11.41 1.17 -9.39
C LEU A 88 -11.57 0.60 -7.97
N ILE A 89 -12.81 0.45 -7.49
CA ILE A 89 -13.12 -0.13 -6.18
C ILE A 89 -12.69 -1.60 -6.13
N LYS A 90 -12.97 -2.37 -7.19
CA LYS A 90 -12.53 -3.77 -7.28
C LYS A 90 -11.00 -3.89 -7.20
N ASN A 91 -10.27 -3.01 -7.89
CA ASN A 91 -8.82 -2.99 -7.82
C ASN A 91 -8.33 -2.64 -6.41
N MET A 92 -8.90 -1.62 -5.76
CA MET A 92 -8.54 -1.30 -4.37
C MET A 92 -8.80 -2.46 -3.42
N ALA A 93 -9.96 -3.10 -3.51
CA ALA A 93 -10.28 -4.27 -2.69
C ALA A 93 -9.28 -5.41 -2.92
N LEU A 94 -8.95 -5.71 -4.19
CA LEU A 94 -7.96 -6.74 -4.51
C LEU A 94 -6.56 -6.38 -4.00
N THR A 95 -6.21 -5.10 -3.98
CA THR A 95 -4.93 -4.65 -3.41
C THR A 95 -4.95 -4.80 -1.89
N ALA A 96 -5.99 -4.31 -1.22
CA ALA A 96 -6.11 -4.36 0.24
C ALA A 96 -6.16 -5.78 0.81
N PHE A 97 -6.83 -6.71 0.11
CA PHE A 97 -6.88 -8.11 0.52
C PHE A 97 -5.71 -8.93 -0.02
N GLY A 98 -5.21 -8.64 -1.22
CA GLY A 98 -4.15 -9.42 -1.86
C GLY A 98 -2.74 -9.06 -1.40
N ALA A 99 -2.46 -7.78 -1.12
CA ALA A 99 -1.16 -7.32 -0.67
C ALA A 99 -0.70 -7.98 0.65
N PRO A 100 -1.56 -8.22 1.67
CA PRO A 100 -1.18 -8.98 2.86
C PRO A 100 -0.72 -10.41 2.56
N PHE A 101 -1.37 -11.12 1.62
CA PHE A 101 -0.95 -12.48 1.24
C PHE A 101 0.37 -12.48 0.48
N ILE A 102 0.59 -11.49 -0.39
CA ILE A 102 1.87 -11.32 -1.09
C ILE A 102 2.98 -10.92 -0.11
N ALA A 103 2.66 -10.09 0.89
CA ALA A 103 3.55 -9.74 1.98
C ALA A 103 3.96 -10.99 2.77
N PHE A 104 3.00 -11.76 3.23
CA PHE A 104 3.24 -12.97 4.01
C PHE A 104 3.99 -14.04 3.20
N GLY A 105 3.55 -14.28 1.96
CA GLY A 105 4.18 -15.26 1.06
C GLY A 105 5.61 -14.88 0.69
N GLY A 106 5.89 -13.62 0.38
CA GLY A 106 7.25 -13.20 0.06
C GLY A 106 8.18 -13.16 1.27
N CYS A 107 7.68 -12.92 2.48
CA CYS A 107 8.46 -13.09 3.70
C CYS A 107 8.83 -14.56 3.97
N ILE A 108 7.97 -15.52 3.63
CA ILE A 108 8.26 -16.97 3.77
C ILE A 108 9.28 -17.44 2.72
N ILE A 109 9.26 -16.88 1.51
CA ILE A 109 10.19 -17.27 0.42
C ILE A 109 11.56 -16.61 0.59
N ALA A 110 11.62 -15.41 1.20
CA ALA A 110 12.85 -14.65 1.42
C ALA A 110 13.58 -14.97 2.74
N GLY A 111 12.95 -15.75 3.64
CA GLY A 111 13.55 -16.23 4.89
C GLY A 111 14.11 -17.64 4.76
#